data_AF-A0A932Z099-F1
#
_entry.id   AF-A0A932Z099-F1
#
_cell.length_a   1.000
_cell.length_b   1.000
_cell.length_c   1.000
_cell.angle_alpha   90.00
_cell.angle_beta   90.00
_cell.angle_gamma   90.00
#
_symmetry.space_group_name_H-M   'P 1'
#
loop_
_entity.id
_entity.type
_entity.pdbx_description
1 polymer ?
#
loop_
_entity_poly.entity_id
_entity_poly.type
_entity_poly.pdbx_seq_one_letter_code
_entity_poly.pdbx_strand_id
1 'polypeptide(L)'
;MDVIIGGKRTRIATKNPKGSGGEAEIFDIGGGRVAKLFKPPTHPDYTGLPAEQEGARTRIATHQRKLRQFPKGLPPHVVAPVDLVEDTAGKVIGYTMPFLANADLLRQFAMKSFRMAGVPNDRVVAILRNLHGTVDAIHRAGVVIADFNDLNVLVRGDEAYCIDADSFQYGSYFTRTFTAQFVDPLLCDATLAKLMLTKPHTAASDWYAFAIMLMQSFLFVGPYGGVYQPKDPKRQLAIDARPLKRITVFHPEVRYPKPAIPYGVLPDDLLQYLHRVFEKDDRGTFPALLLENLRWTTCTQCGASHARAMCPVCAHAAPAAIRETAVVRGTVTATRVFRTSGIILHATMQNGELRWVYHETDAFRREDRSVVLAGALDPQLRYRILGGATLIAKDGTVATLAPNAALQTLAVDQYRGTLPVFDTNASHAYWNANGQLLRDGAIASERIGDVLPEQTLFWVGSAFGFGFYRAGELLTAFVFDAEHRGINDTVQLVPIRGHLLDATCAFTDQRCWFFTATAFGGKTIHRATVIRRDGTIEVTAEADADDGSWLGTIRGKAAAGNFLLAATDDGIVRVESNQGTLATTKTFPDTEPFVDAGSQLFPGKQGLYVVGRNEILLLKIR
;
A
#
# COMPACT_ATOMS: atom_id res chain seq x y z
N MET A 1 31.21 -2.82 6.93
CA MET A 1 31.31 -3.79 8.04
C MET A 1 32.09 -5.00 7.54
N ASP A 2 33.09 -5.47 8.30
CA ASP A 2 33.78 -6.72 7.98
C ASP A 2 33.03 -7.89 8.62
N VAL A 3 32.76 -8.93 7.83
CA VAL A 3 32.01 -10.13 8.23
C VAL A 3 32.66 -11.37 7.64
N ILE A 4 32.27 -12.55 8.13
CA ILE A 4 32.63 -13.85 7.57
C ILE A 4 31.39 -14.44 6.90
N ILE A 5 31.52 -14.82 5.63
CA ILE A 5 30.46 -15.46 4.83
C ILE A 5 31.06 -16.71 4.20
N GLY A 6 30.50 -17.89 4.50
CA GLY A 6 31.02 -19.16 3.97
C GLY A 6 32.50 -19.38 4.28
N GLY A 7 32.97 -18.93 5.45
CA GLY A 7 34.38 -18.99 5.87
C GLY A 7 35.30 -17.94 5.23
N LYS A 8 34.79 -17.03 4.38
CA LYS A 8 35.58 -15.97 3.73
C LYS A 8 35.27 -14.60 4.33
N ARG A 9 36.32 -13.82 4.62
CA ARG A 9 36.17 -12.43 5.06
C ARG A 9 35.64 -11.58 3.91
N THR A 10 34.51 -10.91 4.14
CA THR A 10 33.79 -10.08 3.16
C THR A 10 33.49 -8.73 3.79
N ARG A 11 33.58 -7.65 3.01
CA ARG A 11 33.22 -6.30 3.47
C ARG A 11 31.86 -5.90 2.89
N ILE A 12 30.88 -5.70 3.76
CA ILE A 12 29.53 -5.23 3.38
C ILE A 12 29.48 -3.70 3.49
N ALA A 13 28.97 -3.04 2.44
CA ALA A 13 28.72 -1.60 2.42
C ALA A 13 27.37 -1.29 3.10
N THR A 14 27.40 -0.86 4.36
CA THR A 14 26.19 -0.70 5.19
C THR A 14 25.49 0.65 5.07
N LYS A 15 25.95 1.55 4.20
CA LYS A 15 25.40 2.91 4.08
C LYS A 15 24.08 2.99 3.31
N ASN A 16 23.84 2.04 2.39
CA ASN A 16 22.70 2.06 1.47
C ASN A 16 22.00 0.69 1.44
N PRO A 17 21.16 0.37 2.44
CA PRO A 17 20.39 -0.87 2.39
C PRO A 17 19.43 -0.84 1.19
N LYS A 18 19.31 -1.96 0.48
CA LYS A 18 18.32 -2.17 -0.59
C LYS A 18 16.89 -2.31 -0.02
N GLY A 19 16.79 -2.71 1.25
CA GLY A 19 15.54 -2.71 2.02
C GLY A 19 15.81 -2.69 3.52
N SER A 20 14.89 -2.12 4.29
CA SER A 20 14.96 -2.10 5.75
C SER A 20 13.57 -2.48 6.30
N GLY A 21 13.52 -3.58 7.04
CA GLY A 21 12.31 -4.09 7.70
C GLY A 21 12.34 -3.81 9.21
N GLY A 22 11.37 -4.32 9.97
CA GLY A 22 11.35 -4.15 11.43
C GLY A 22 12.54 -4.80 12.14
N GLU A 23 13.01 -5.95 11.65
CA GLU A 23 13.97 -6.79 12.37
C GLU A 23 15.37 -6.86 11.74
N ALA A 24 15.50 -6.48 10.47
CA ALA A 24 16.71 -6.66 9.69
C ALA A 24 16.80 -5.66 8.53
N GLU A 25 18.01 -5.54 7.99
CA GLU A 25 18.32 -4.73 6.81
C GLU A 25 18.94 -5.60 5.72
N ILE A 26 18.66 -5.28 4.47
CA ILE A 26 19.06 -6.04 3.29
C ILE A 26 20.14 -5.26 2.54
N PHE A 27 21.31 -5.87 2.35
CA PHE A 27 22.45 -5.26 1.66
C PHE A 27 22.82 -6.07 0.43
N ASP A 28 23.04 -5.39 -0.69
CA ASP A 28 23.59 -6.03 -1.89
C ASP A 28 25.04 -6.46 -1.64
N ILE A 29 25.36 -7.71 -2.00
CA ILE A 29 26.71 -8.28 -1.91
C ILE A 29 27.22 -8.74 -3.29
N GLY A 30 26.52 -8.40 -4.37
CA GLY A 30 26.86 -8.74 -5.74
C GLY A 30 26.43 -10.15 -6.16
N GLY A 31 26.48 -10.39 -7.47
CA GLY A 31 26.16 -11.70 -8.05
C GLY A 31 24.71 -12.13 -7.87
N GLY A 32 23.76 -11.19 -7.76
CA GLY A 32 22.35 -11.48 -7.53
C GLY A 32 22.04 -12.00 -6.13
N ARG A 33 22.91 -11.75 -5.15
CA ARG A 33 22.72 -12.13 -3.74
C ARG A 33 22.67 -10.89 -2.85
N VAL A 34 21.94 -11.03 -1.76
CA VAL A 34 21.88 -10.04 -0.68
C VAL A 34 22.24 -10.67 0.66
N ALA A 35 22.76 -9.86 1.57
CA ALA A 35 22.92 -10.20 2.97
C ALA A 35 21.79 -9.55 3.78
N LYS A 36 21.00 -10.36 4.50
CA LYS A 36 20.07 -9.91 5.52
C LYS A 36 20.79 -9.85 6.86
N LEU A 37 21.01 -8.65 7.40
CA LEU A 37 21.66 -8.44 8.70
C LEU A 37 20.62 -8.07 9.76
N PHE A 38 20.65 -8.75 10.90
CA PHE A 38 19.71 -8.51 11.99
C PHE A 38 20.02 -7.20 12.72
N LYS A 39 18.99 -6.43 13.02
CA LYS A 39 19.09 -5.20 13.82
C LYS A 39 19.44 -5.57 15.27
N PRO A 40 20.57 -5.09 15.83
CA PRO A 40 20.92 -5.35 17.22
C PRO A 40 19.97 -4.63 18.18
N PRO A 41 19.91 -4.99 19.48
CA PRO A 41 19.11 -4.27 20.48
C PRO A 41 19.44 -2.78 20.61
N THR A 42 20.63 -2.38 20.19
CA THR A 42 21.10 -0.99 20.18
C THR A 42 20.69 -0.21 18.93
N HIS A 43 19.99 -0.84 17.98
CA HIS A 43 19.55 -0.19 16.76
C HIS A 43 18.53 0.93 17.06
N PRO A 44 18.59 2.11 16.41
CA PRO A 44 17.73 3.25 16.72
C PRO A 44 16.23 3.01 16.59
N ASP A 45 15.80 2.11 15.71
CA ASP A 45 14.40 1.68 15.62
C ASP A 45 13.85 1.12 16.95
N TYR A 46 14.73 0.65 17.84
CA TYR A 46 14.36 0.13 19.17
C TYR A 46 14.64 1.12 20.31
N THR A 47 15.10 2.35 20.01
CA THR A 47 15.38 3.36 21.03
C THR A 47 14.12 3.71 21.82
N GLY A 48 14.21 3.58 23.15
CA GLY A 48 13.10 3.81 24.07
C GLY A 48 12.05 2.68 24.09
N LEU A 49 12.34 1.53 23.47
CA LEU A 49 11.41 0.39 23.38
C LEU A 49 12.03 -0.87 24.03
N PRO A 50 12.05 -0.98 25.37
CA PRO A 50 12.76 -2.06 26.07
C PRO A 50 12.26 -3.46 25.68
N ALA A 51 10.95 -3.60 25.39
CA ALA A 51 10.39 -4.87 24.92
C ALA A 51 10.95 -5.29 23.55
N GLU A 52 11.11 -4.36 22.61
CA GLU A 52 11.68 -4.63 21.28
C GLU A 52 13.19 -4.93 21.38
N GLN A 53 13.90 -4.23 22.26
CA GLN A 53 15.31 -4.50 22.54
C GLN A 53 15.53 -5.91 23.09
N GLU A 54 14.67 -6.34 24.02
CA GLU A 54 14.71 -7.70 24.55
C GLU A 54 14.28 -8.75 23.51
N GLY A 55 13.28 -8.43 22.68
CA GLY A 55 12.88 -9.24 21.53
C GLY A 55 14.04 -9.48 20.57
N ALA A 56 14.78 -8.41 20.20
CA ALA A 56 15.97 -8.51 19.36
C ALA A 56 17.08 -9.35 20.01
N ARG A 57 17.30 -9.20 21.33
CA ARG A 57 18.30 -10.00 22.08
C ARG A 57 17.96 -11.49 22.04
N THR A 58 16.70 -11.83 22.35
CA THR A 58 16.20 -13.21 22.34
C THR A 58 16.24 -13.83 20.95
N ARG A 59 15.84 -13.08 19.92
CA ARG A 59 15.87 -13.51 18.51
C ARG A 59 17.28 -13.82 18.03
N ILE A 60 18.23 -12.90 18.25
CA ILE A 60 19.64 -13.09 17.86
C ILE A 60 20.29 -14.27 18.60
N ALA A 61 19.97 -14.46 19.89
CA ALA A 61 20.44 -15.61 20.67
C ALA A 61 19.89 -16.93 20.11
N THR A 62 18.61 -16.94 19.70
CA THR A 62 17.98 -18.11 19.07
C THR A 62 18.58 -18.42 17.70
N HIS A 63 18.87 -17.39 16.89
CA HIS A 63 19.44 -17.52 15.55
C HIS A 63 20.83 -18.19 15.52
N GLN A 64 21.59 -18.14 16.62
CA GLN A 64 22.87 -18.86 16.72
C GLN A 64 22.72 -20.38 16.50
N ARG A 65 21.58 -20.95 16.88
CA ARG A 65 21.27 -22.37 16.73
C ARG A 65 20.28 -22.62 15.59
N LYS A 66 19.18 -21.84 15.54
CA LYS A 66 18.08 -22.01 14.58
C LYS A 66 18.58 -22.06 13.13
N LEU A 67 19.35 -21.05 12.71
CA LEU A 67 19.81 -20.94 11.32
C LEU A 67 20.79 -22.05 10.90
N ARG A 68 21.54 -22.62 11.85
CA ARG A 68 22.42 -23.77 11.58
C ARG A 68 21.64 -25.07 11.35
N GLN A 69 20.40 -25.12 11.85
CA GLN A 69 19.48 -26.25 11.71
C GLN A 69 18.39 -25.98 10.67
N PHE A 70 18.59 -24.99 9.81
CA PHE A 70 17.60 -24.61 8.81
C PHE A 70 17.27 -25.80 7.89
N PRO A 71 15.97 -26.08 7.62
CA PRO A 71 15.56 -27.23 6.82
C PRO A 71 16.16 -27.20 5.41
N LYS A 72 16.62 -28.37 4.95
CA LYS A 72 17.08 -28.57 3.57
C LYS A 72 15.96 -29.14 2.72
N GLY A 73 15.96 -28.86 1.42
CA GLY A 73 14.97 -29.42 0.48
C GLY A 73 13.60 -28.73 0.49
N LEU A 74 13.52 -27.48 0.97
CA LEU A 74 12.35 -26.63 0.76
C LEU A 74 12.11 -26.38 -0.73
N PRO A 75 10.85 -26.12 -1.16
CA PRO A 75 10.55 -25.86 -2.56
C PRO A 75 11.30 -24.62 -3.07
N PRO A 76 11.60 -24.53 -4.38
CA PRO A 76 12.41 -23.45 -4.97
C PRO A 76 11.78 -22.06 -4.83
N HIS A 77 10.47 -21.99 -4.55
CA HIS A 77 9.76 -20.75 -4.27
C HIS A 77 9.87 -20.27 -2.81
N VAL A 78 10.79 -20.83 -2.01
CA VAL A 78 11.19 -20.25 -0.73
C VAL A 78 12.54 -19.56 -0.88
N VAL A 79 12.60 -18.27 -0.56
CA VAL A 79 13.87 -17.54 -0.48
C VAL A 79 14.55 -17.91 0.84
N ALA A 80 15.30 -19.01 0.80
CA ALA A 80 15.95 -19.60 1.97
C ALA A 80 17.34 -19.01 2.25
N PRO A 81 17.81 -19.06 3.51
CA PRO A 81 19.20 -18.81 3.86
C PRO A 81 20.17 -19.72 3.08
N VAL A 82 21.24 -19.14 2.51
CA VAL A 82 22.29 -19.85 1.77
C VAL A 82 23.55 -19.98 2.62
N ASP A 83 24.20 -18.86 2.96
CA ASP A 83 25.36 -18.82 3.84
C ASP A 83 25.04 -18.01 5.09
N LEU A 84 25.56 -18.42 6.25
CA LEU A 84 25.50 -17.57 7.45
C LEU A 84 26.45 -16.39 7.31
N VAL A 85 26.00 -15.23 7.79
CA VAL A 85 26.84 -14.05 7.99
C VAL A 85 27.24 -14.00 9.45
N GLU A 86 28.53 -14.15 9.72
CA GLU A 86 29.10 -14.13 11.06
C GLU A 86 29.94 -12.86 11.28
N ASP A 87 29.95 -12.34 12.50
CA ASP A 87 30.90 -11.29 12.89
C ASP A 87 32.31 -11.88 13.05
N THR A 88 33.29 -11.03 13.34
CA THR A 88 34.69 -11.47 13.53
C THR A 88 34.89 -12.36 14.76
N ALA A 89 33.90 -12.46 15.66
CA ALA A 89 33.91 -13.36 16.81
C ALA A 89 33.17 -14.69 16.53
N GLY A 90 32.70 -14.92 15.30
CA GLY A 90 31.99 -16.15 14.90
C GLY A 90 30.51 -16.17 15.30
N LYS A 91 29.95 -15.04 15.75
CA LYS A 91 28.53 -14.96 16.09
C LYS A 91 27.71 -14.70 14.84
N VAL A 92 26.61 -15.44 14.66
CA VAL A 92 25.69 -15.25 13.53
C VAL A 92 24.96 -13.92 13.69
N ILE A 93 25.12 -13.02 12.74
CA ILE A 93 24.50 -11.69 12.68
C ILE A 93 23.55 -11.53 11.48
N GLY A 94 23.46 -12.55 10.63
CA GLY A 94 22.63 -12.54 9.44
C GLY A 94 22.81 -13.78 8.60
N TYR A 95 22.30 -13.72 7.37
CA TYR A 95 22.51 -14.75 6.35
C TYR A 95 22.45 -14.14 4.95
N THR A 96 22.97 -14.85 3.96
CA THR A 96 22.86 -14.51 2.55
C THR A 96 21.70 -15.23 1.90
N MET A 97 21.08 -14.64 0.89
CA MET A 97 20.00 -15.23 0.11
C MET A 97 19.98 -14.68 -1.32
N PRO A 98 19.32 -15.35 -2.27
CA PRO A 98 19.08 -14.80 -3.60
C PRO A 98 18.30 -13.48 -3.52
N PHE A 99 18.65 -12.52 -4.37
CA PHE A 99 17.87 -11.30 -4.54
C PHE A 99 16.82 -11.51 -5.64
N LEU A 100 15.55 -11.40 -5.28
CA LEU A 100 14.46 -11.51 -6.23
C LEU A 100 14.15 -10.14 -6.85
N ALA A 101 14.86 -9.81 -7.93
CA ALA A 101 14.61 -8.60 -8.70
C ALA A 101 13.28 -8.68 -9.47
N ASN A 102 12.70 -7.51 -9.78
CA ASN A 102 11.47 -7.36 -10.57
C ASN A 102 10.28 -8.17 -10.02
N ALA A 103 10.14 -8.15 -8.70
CA ALA A 103 9.04 -8.81 -8.00
C ALA A 103 8.20 -7.80 -7.24
N ASP A 104 6.88 -7.97 -7.30
CA ASP A 104 5.92 -7.17 -6.56
C ASP A 104 5.55 -7.87 -5.25
N LEU A 105 5.30 -7.12 -4.18
CA LEU A 105 4.67 -7.68 -2.98
C LEU A 105 3.26 -8.16 -3.32
N LEU A 106 2.85 -9.33 -2.79
CA LEU A 106 1.49 -9.84 -2.97
C LEU A 106 0.45 -8.82 -2.50
N ARG A 107 0.77 -8.01 -1.49
CA ARG A 107 -0.05 -6.89 -1.02
C ARG A 107 -0.52 -5.95 -2.15
N GLN A 108 0.29 -5.73 -3.19
CA GLN A 108 -0.11 -4.89 -4.32
C GLN A 108 -1.34 -5.46 -5.05
N PHE A 109 -1.52 -6.79 -5.07
CA PHE A 109 -2.66 -7.45 -5.69
C PHE A 109 -3.97 -7.33 -4.90
N ALA A 110 -3.90 -6.88 -3.64
CA ALA A 110 -5.03 -6.45 -2.84
C ALA A 110 -5.36 -4.95 -3.01
N MET A 111 -4.51 -4.18 -3.71
CA MET A 111 -4.72 -2.76 -3.94
C MET A 111 -5.53 -2.52 -5.22
N LYS A 112 -6.69 -1.88 -5.07
CA LYS A 112 -7.58 -1.53 -6.19
C LYS A 112 -6.87 -0.75 -7.29
N SER A 113 -6.03 0.23 -6.94
CA SER A 113 -5.29 1.04 -7.91
C SER A 113 -4.37 0.20 -8.80
N PHE A 114 -3.57 -0.69 -8.20
CA PHE A 114 -2.67 -1.59 -8.91
C PHE A 114 -3.46 -2.59 -9.77
N ARG A 115 -4.50 -3.20 -9.19
CA ARG A 115 -5.31 -4.21 -9.87
C ARG A 115 -6.08 -3.66 -11.06
N MET A 116 -6.65 -2.48 -10.92
CA MET A 116 -7.39 -1.83 -12.00
C MET A 116 -6.46 -1.25 -13.05
N ALA A 117 -5.19 -0.99 -12.75
CA ALA A 117 -4.18 -0.55 -13.72
C ALA A 117 -3.64 -1.67 -14.62
N GLY A 118 -4.41 -2.74 -14.86
CA GLY A 118 -4.09 -3.75 -15.89
C GLY A 118 -3.79 -5.16 -15.38
N VAL A 119 -4.12 -5.50 -14.13
CA VAL A 119 -3.90 -6.86 -13.60
C VAL A 119 -5.21 -7.67 -13.57
N PRO A 120 -5.42 -8.59 -14.54
CA PRO A 120 -6.64 -9.36 -14.64
C PRO A 120 -6.80 -10.36 -13.49
N ASN A 121 -8.04 -10.75 -13.19
CA ASN A 121 -8.32 -11.73 -12.13
C ASN A 121 -7.68 -13.10 -12.40
N ASP A 122 -7.60 -13.55 -13.66
CA ASP A 122 -7.01 -14.85 -14.00
C ASP A 122 -5.52 -14.92 -13.67
N ARG A 123 -4.80 -13.80 -13.77
CA ARG A 123 -3.41 -13.69 -13.30
C ARG A 123 -3.33 -13.88 -11.79
N VAL A 124 -4.25 -13.29 -11.03
CA VAL A 124 -4.33 -13.48 -9.57
C VAL A 124 -4.65 -14.93 -9.22
N VAL A 125 -5.51 -15.60 -9.99
CA VAL A 125 -5.76 -17.05 -9.83
C VAL A 125 -4.46 -17.84 -10.04
N ALA A 126 -3.70 -17.57 -11.10
CA ALA A 126 -2.43 -18.24 -11.35
C ALA A 126 -1.43 -18.07 -10.20
N ILE A 127 -1.27 -16.84 -9.71
CA ILE A 127 -0.40 -16.49 -8.56
C ILE A 127 -0.82 -17.26 -7.30
N LEU A 128 -2.12 -17.24 -6.96
CA LEU A 128 -2.63 -17.90 -5.76
C LEU A 128 -2.54 -19.43 -5.86
N ARG A 129 -2.68 -20.01 -7.07
CA ARG A 129 -2.46 -21.45 -7.30
C ARG A 129 -0.99 -21.82 -7.13
N ASN A 130 -0.07 -21.00 -7.63
CA ASN A 130 1.36 -21.20 -7.42
C ASN A 130 1.71 -21.11 -5.92
N LEU A 131 1.20 -20.09 -5.23
CA LEU A 131 1.39 -19.94 -3.78
C LEU A 131 0.82 -21.13 -3.00
N HIS A 132 -0.38 -21.62 -3.37
CA HIS A 132 -0.99 -22.80 -2.75
C HIS A 132 -0.05 -24.01 -2.81
N GLY A 133 0.48 -24.32 -4.01
CA GLY A 133 1.44 -25.42 -4.18
C GLY A 133 2.73 -25.23 -3.37
N THR A 134 3.21 -23.99 -3.26
CA THR A 134 4.37 -23.64 -2.42
C THR A 134 4.09 -23.89 -0.93
N VAL A 135 2.94 -23.44 -0.41
CA VAL A 135 2.53 -23.64 1.00
C VAL A 135 2.42 -25.14 1.31
N ASP A 136 1.74 -25.90 0.45
CA ASP A 136 1.60 -27.35 0.59
C ASP A 136 2.96 -28.07 0.61
N ALA A 137 3.88 -27.68 -0.27
CA ALA A 137 5.23 -28.25 -0.31
C ALA A 137 6.07 -27.89 0.93
N ILE A 138 5.92 -26.68 1.49
CA ILE A 138 6.55 -26.29 2.77
C ILE A 138 6.02 -27.17 3.91
N HIS A 139 4.70 -27.36 4.00
CA HIS A 139 4.08 -28.19 5.03
C HIS A 139 4.51 -29.66 4.94
N ARG A 140 4.62 -30.21 3.72
CA ARG A 140 5.15 -31.56 3.51
C ARG A 140 6.59 -31.74 3.98
N ALA A 141 7.38 -30.66 4.01
CA ALA A 141 8.73 -30.66 4.57
C ALA A 141 8.77 -30.56 6.11
N GLY A 142 7.60 -30.57 6.78
CA GLY A 142 7.50 -30.45 8.24
C GLY A 142 7.75 -29.03 8.76
N VAL A 143 7.53 -28.02 7.91
CA VAL A 143 7.76 -26.61 8.21
C VAL A 143 6.43 -25.86 8.21
N VAL A 144 6.26 -24.89 9.10
CA VAL A 144 5.11 -23.98 9.14
C VAL A 144 5.60 -22.56 8.88
N ILE A 145 4.96 -21.82 7.97
CA ILE A 145 5.36 -20.47 7.56
C ILE A 145 5.20 -19.50 8.74
N ALA A 146 4.13 -19.66 9.52
CA ALA A 146 3.82 -18.92 10.75
C ALA A 146 3.31 -17.49 10.54
N ASP A 147 4.15 -16.45 10.65
CA ASP A 147 3.73 -15.05 10.41
C ASP A 147 3.50 -14.80 8.90
N PHE A 148 2.56 -15.56 8.34
CA PHE A 148 2.27 -15.63 6.92
C PHE A 148 1.31 -14.50 6.56
N ASN A 149 1.77 -13.59 5.72
CA ASN A 149 1.05 -12.40 5.32
C ASN A 149 1.49 -11.95 3.92
N ASP A 150 0.77 -10.99 3.35
CA ASP A 150 0.97 -10.49 1.99
C ASP A 150 2.23 -9.62 1.80
N LEU A 151 2.91 -9.24 2.88
CA LEU A 151 4.24 -8.61 2.85
C LEU A 151 5.39 -9.64 2.81
N ASN A 152 5.11 -10.88 3.21
CA ASN A 152 6.05 -11.99 3.21
C ASN A 152 5.94 -12.88 1.94
N VAL A 153 5.23 -12.39 0.91
CA VAL A 153 5.13 -13.03 -0.39
C VAL A 153 5.50 -12.05 -1.50
N LEU A 154 6.49 -12.43 -2.31
CA LEU A 154 6.86 -11.73 -3.53
C LEU A 154 6.29 -12.45 -4.76
N VAL A 155 5.92 -11.69 -5.78
CA VAL A 155 5.35 -12.20 -7.03
C VAL A 155 6.24 -11.79 -8.19
N ARG A 156 6.76 -12.77 -8.93
CA ARG A 156 7.55 -12.53 -10.14
C ARG A 156 6.87 -13.23 -11.31
N GLY A 157 6.34 -12.45 -12.26
CA GLY A 157 5.42 -12.99 -13.26
C GLY A 157 4.15 -13.50 -12.60
N ASP A 158 3.94 -14.82 -12.65
CA ASP A 158 2.82 -15.52 -12.01
C ASP A 158 3.28 -16.47 -10.88
N GLU A 159 4.57 -16.44 -10.53
CA GLU A 159 5.16 -17.26 -9.48
C GLU A 159 5.20 -16.49 -8.15
N ALA A 160 4.79 -17.14 -7.07
CA ALA A 160 4.75 -16.59 -5.73
C ALA A 160 5.84 -17.20 -4.85
N TYR A 161 6.69 -16.35 -4.29
CA TYR A 161 7.84 -16.70 -3.48
C TYR A 161 7.62 -16.29 -2.03
N CYS A 162 7.75 -17.23 -1.10
CA CYS A 162 7.74 -16.92 0.33
C CYS A 162 9.12 -16.42 0.76
N ILE A 163 9.16 -15.26 1.40
CA ILE A 163 10.38 -14.66 1.95
C ILE A 163 10.36 -14.73 3.48
N ASP A 164 11.40 -14.17 4.11
CA ASP A 164 11.53 -14.14 5.58
C ASP A 164 11.59 -15.55 6.19
N ALA A 165 12.18 -16.52 5.47
CA ALA A 165 12.13 -17.93 5.85
C ALA A 165 12.80 -18.23 7.20
N ASP A 166 13.67 -17.36 7.71
CA ASP A 166 14.20 -17.44 9.07
C ASP A 166 13.15 -17.31 10.17
N SER A 167 11.97 -16.75 9.88
CA SER A 167 10.82 -16.70 10.79
C SER A 167 9.92 -17.94 10.70
N PHE A 168 10.20 -18.92 9.83
CA PHE A 168 9.41 -20.15 9.77
C PHE A 168 9.61 -21.01 11.03
N GLN A 169 8.63 -21.86 11.35
CA GLN A 169 8.72 -22.83 12.43
C GLN A 169 9.15 -24.20 11.92
N TYR A 170 10.09 -24.81 12.62
CA TYR A 170 10.55 -26.16 12.38
C TYR A 170 11.24 -26.71 13.63
N GLY A 171 11.17 -28.03 13.82
CA GLY A 171 11.70 -28.67 15.04
C GLY A 171 11.11 -28.04 16.30
N SER A 172 11.97 -27.56 17.19
CA SER A 172 11.59 -26.87 18.44
C SER A 172 11.56 -25.34 18.34
N TYR A 173 11.75 -24.78 17.15
CA TYR A 173 11.79 -23.34 16.92
C TYR A 173 10.40 -22.82 16.55
N PHE A 174 9.72 -22.20 17.51
CA PHE A 174 8.40 -21.59 17.32
C PHE A 174 8.50 -20.07 17.13
N THR A 175 7.58 -19.53 16.34
CA THR A 175 7.49 -18.11 16.03
C THR A 175 6.41 -17.50 16.90
N ARG A 176 6.74 -16.39 17.55
CA ARG A 176 5.84 -15.70 18.49
C ARG A 176 5.29 -14.39 17.93
N THR A 177 5.85 -13.93 16.82
CA THR A 177 5.36 -12.76 16.08
C THR A 177 4.16 -13.15 15.23
N PHE A 178 3.34 -12.14 14.92
CA PHE A 178 2.22 -12.27 14.02
C PHE A 178 1.83 -10.89 13.48
N THR A 179 1.25 -10.88 12.29
CA THR A 179 0.55 -9.73 11.73
C THR A 179 -0.93 -9.80 12.09
N ALA A 180 -1.45 -8.78 12.76
CA ALA A 180 -2.80 -8.76 13.36
C ALA A 180 -3.91 -9.10 12.35
N GLN A 181 -3.73 -8.70 11.09
CA GLN A 181 -4.69 -8.97 10.02
C GLN A 181 -4.74 -10.45 9.60
N PHE A 182 -3.66 -11.21 9.77
CA PHE A 182 -3.51 -12.57 9.24
C PHE A 182 -3.46 -13.66 10.32
N VAL A 183 -3.35 -13.29 11.59
CA VAL A 183 -3.30 -14.25 12.70
C VAL A 183 -4.63 -14.99 12.86
N ASP A 184 -4.54 -16.30 13.06
CA ASP A 184 -5.71 -17.12 13.38
C ASP A 184 -6.19 -16.83 14.82
N PRO A 185 -7.42 -16.31 15.01
CA PRO A 185 -7.93 -15.98 16.33
C PRO A 185 -8.06 -17.20 17.26
N LEU A 186 -8.06 -18.43 16.75
CA LEU A 186 -8.07 -19.66 17.57
C LEU A 186 -6.76 -19.92 18.32
N LEU A 187 -5.68 -19.29 17.87
CA LEU A 187 -4.37 -19.31 18.51
C LEU A 187 -4.20 -18.16 19.50
N CYS A 188 -5.16 -17.23 19.55
CA CYS A 188 -5.14 -16.08 20.44
C CYS A 188 -5.96 -16.31 21.72
N ASP A 189 -5.67 -15.51 22.74
CA ASP A 189 -6.52 -15.43 23.93
C ASP A 189 -7.87 -14.76 23.61
N ALA A 190 -8.94 -15.54 23.59
CA ALA A 190 -10.29 -15.08 23.28
C ALA A 190 -10.93 -14.22 24.40
N THR A 191 -10.32 -14.17 25.59
CA THR A 191 -10.79 -13.39 26.73
C THR A 191 -10.34 -11.93 26.68
N LEU A 192 -9.30 -11.64 25.90
CA LEU A 192 -8.74 -10.30 25.79
C LEU A 192 -9.48 -9.43 24.76
N ALA A 193 -9.32 -8.12 24.90
CA ALA A 193 -9.83 -7.12 23.95
C ALA A 193 -8.87 -6.87 22.77
N LYS A 194 -7.71 -7.52 22.76
CA LYS A 194 -6.67 -7.40 21.72
C LYS A 194 -6.13 -8.79 21.40
N LEU A 195 -5.71 -8.97 20.16
CA LEU A 195 -5.06 -10.20 19.71
C LEU A 195 -3.76 -10.43 20.50
N MET A 196 -3.67 -11.59 21.14
CA MET A 196 -2.48 -12.03 21.85
C MET A 196 -2.31 -13.52 21.58
N LEU A 197 -1.26 -13.88 20.85
CA LEU A 197 -0.95 -15.26 20.52
C LEU A 197 -0.58 -16.05 21.79
N THR A 198 -1.31 -17.13 22.08
CA THR A 198 -1.07 -18.02 23.23
C THR A 198 -0.68 -19.45 22.82
N LYS A 199 -0.88 -19.80 21.55
CA LYS A 199 -0.51 -21.10 20.97
C LYS A 199 0.45 -20.91 19.79
N PRO A 200 1.32 -21.89 19.50
CA PRO A 200 2.16 -21.84 18.30
C PRO A 200 1.32 -21.80 17.02
N HIS A 201 1.90 -21.23 15.96
CA HIS A 201 1.32 -21.33 14.62
C HIS A 201 1.29 -22.79 14.15
N THR A 202 0.37 -23.10 13.23
CA THR A 202 0.15 -24.43 12.68
C THR A 202 0.02 -24.37 11.16
N ALA A 203 0.12 -25.51 10.48
CA ALA A 203 -0.21 -25.57 9.04
C ALA A 203 -1.62 -25.02 8.74
N ALA A 204 -2.58 -25.27 9.64
CA ALA A 204 -3.94 -24.73 9.55
C ALA A 204 -4.00 -23.20 9.66
N SER A 205 -3.15 -22.56 10.48
CA SER A 205 -3.12 -21.10 10.57
C SER A 205 -2.49 -20.46 9.33
N ASP A 206 -1.54 -21.12 8.67
CA ASP A 206 -1.03 -20.66 7.37
C ASP A 206 -2.15 -20.68 6.31
N TRP A 207 -2.99 -21.71 6.29
CA TRP A 207 -4.13 -21.79 5.37
C TRP A 207 -5.23 -20.77 5.69
N TYR A 208 -5.40 -20.43 6.96
CA TYR A 208 -6.25 -19.31 7.38
C TYR A 208 -5.72 -17.98 6.81
N ALA A 209 -4.42 -17.70 6.95
CA ALA A 209 -3.80 -16.51 6.38
C ALA A 209 -3.87 -16.50 4.84
N PHE A 210 -3.69 -17.65 4.18
CA PHE A 210 -3.89 -17.79 2.74
C PHE A 210 -5.31 -17.39 2.31
N ALA A 211 -6.34 -17.83 3.04
CA ALA A 211 -7.72 -17.47 2.74
C ALA A 211 -7.97 -15.96 2.86
N ILE A 212 -7.29 -15.28 3.79
CA ILE A 212 -7.34 -13.81 3.92
C ILE A 212 -6.70 -13.14 2.72
N MET A 213 -5.48 -13.54 2.33
CA MET A 213 -4.78 -13.00 1.15
C MET A 213 -5.59 -13.20 -0.14
N LEU A 214 -6.22 -14.36 -0.28
CA LEU A 214 -7.12 -14.66 -1.40
C LEU A 214 -8.31 -13.69 -1.43
N MET A 215 -8.99 -13.54 -0.29
CA MET A 215 -10.16 -12.66 -0.17
C MET A 215 -9.78 -11.21 -0.47
N GLN A 216 -8.69 -10.71 0.11
CA GLN A 216 -8.19 -9.35 -0.14
C GLN A 216 -7.80 -9.15 -1.60
N SER A 217 -7.16 -10.15 -2.22
CA SER A 217 -6.78 -10.08 -3.62
C SER A 217 -8.02 -9.96 -4.53
N PHE A 218 -9.09 -10.71 -4.29
CA PHE A 218 -10.27 -10.63 -5.16
C PHE A 218 -11.25 -9.51 -4.80
N LEU A 219 -11.33 -9.11 -3.53
CA LEU A 219 -12.37 -8.21 -3.03
C LEU A 219 -11.87 -6.85 -2.57
N PHE A 220 -10.55 -6.66 -2.45
CA PHE A 220 -9.92 -5.46 -1.85
C PHE A 220 -10.33 -5.21 -0.39
N VAL A 221 -10.77 -6.26 0.30
CA VAL A 221 -11.13 -6.23 1.71
C VAL A 221 -10.90 -7.62 2.33
N GLY A 222 -10.40 -7.65 3.57
CA GLY A 222 -10.29 -8.88 4.36
C GLY A 222 -11.58 -9.23 5.12
N PRO A 223 -11.61 -10.37 5.83
CA PRO A 223 -12.82 -10.83 6.53
C PRO A 223 -13.31 -9.87 7.61
N TYR A 224 -12.42 -9.10 8.24
CA TYR A 224 -12.75 -8.17 9.33
C TYR A 224 -12.73 -6.70 8.90
N GLY A 225 -12.75 -6.41 7.60
CA GLY A 225 -12.91 -5.05 7.10
C GLY A 225 -14.33 -4.50 7.33
N GLY A 226 -14.61 -3.34 6.75
CA GLY A 226 -15.91 -2.68 6.89
C GLY A 226 -16.11 -2.03 8.26
N VAL A 227 -17.23 -1.31 8.40
CA VAL A 227 -17.56 -0.57 9.61
C VAL A 227 -18.60 -1.35 10.40
N TYR A 228 -18.25 -1.79 11.61
CA TYR A 228 -19.18 -2.45 12.52
C TYR A 228 -20.02 -1.40 13.25
N GLN A 229 -21.35 -1.44 13.02
CA GLN A 229 -22.33 -0.52 13.58
C GLN A 229 -23.41 -1.32 14.33
N PRO A 230 -23.08 -1.86 15.52
CA PRO A 230 -24.06 -2.59 16.32
C PRO A 230 -25.24 -1.68 16.71
N LYS A 231 -26.45 -2.24 16.68
CA LYS A 231 -27.66 -1.54 17.16
C LYS A 231 -27.57 -1.13 18.63
N ASP A 232 -26.84 -1.91 19.43
CA ASP A 232 -26.52 -1.58 20.82
C ASP A 232 -25.08 -1.02 20.89
N PRO A 233 -24.91 0.30 21.17
CA PRO A 233 -23.60 0.93 21.25
C PRO A 233 -22.67 0.28 22.30
N LYS A 234 -23.20 -0.41 23.31
CA LYS A 234 -22.38 -1.13 24.31
C LYS A 234 -21.64 -2.33 23.71
N ARG A 235 -22.05 -2.80 22.53
CA ARG A 235 -21.39 -3.87 21.78
C ARG A 235 -20.33 -3.34 20.81
N GLN A 236 -20.08 -2.04 20.78
CA GLN A 236 -19.01 -1.47 19.95
C GLN A 236 -17.68 -2.12 20.34
N LEU A 237 -16.91 -2.52 19.33
CA LEU A 237 -15.62 -3.16 19.50
C LEU A 237 -14.58 -2.45 18.65
N ALA A 238 -13.35 -2.40 19.15
CA ALA A 238 -12.20 -2.05 18.34
C ALA A 238 -12.01 -3.09 17.22
N ILE A 239 -11.43 -2.67 16.10
CA ILE A 239 -11.28 -3.53 14.91
C ILE A 239 -10.53 -4.83 15.25
N ASP A 240 -9.47 -4.76 16.06
CA ASP A 240 -8.66 -5.92 16.46
C ASP A 240 -9.39 -6.91 17.38
N ALA A 241 -10.49 -6.50 18.01
CA ALA A 241 -11.30 -7.40 18.84
C ALA A 241 -12.31 -8.19 18.00
N ARG A 242 -12.62 -7.73 16.78
CA ARG A 242 -13.60 -8.37 15.89
C ARG A 242 -13.24 -9.81 15.51
N PRO A 243 -11.98 -10.16 15.19
CA PRO A 243 -11.60 -11.54 14.93
C PRO A 243 -11.94 -12.49 16.08
N LEU A 244 -11.68 -12.06 17.32
CA LEU A 244 -11.98 -12.85 18.52
C LEU A 244 -13.48 -13.08 18.73
N LYS A 245 -14.35 -12.26 18.11
CA LYS A 245 -15.81 -12.37 18.19
C LYS A 245 -16.46 -12.81 16.87
N ARG A 246 -15.67 -13.14 15.85
CA ARG A 246 -16.13 -13.58 14.52
C ARG A 246 -17.05 -12.54 13.85
N ILE A 247 -16.78 -11.26 14.08
CA ILE A 247 -17.56 -10.16 13.50
C ILE A 247 -16.96 -9.80 12.13
N THR A 248 -17.33 -10.61 11.13
CA THR A 248 -16.81 -10.49 9.76
C THR A 248 -17.64 -9.52 8.91
N VAL A 249 -17.22 -9.28 7.68
CA VAL A 249 -18.02 -8.58 6.65
C VAL A 249 -19.31 -9.28 6.24
N PHE A 250 -19.51 -10.55 6.65
CA PHE A 250 -20.77 -11.27 6.47
C PHE A 250 -21.78 -10.97 7.59
N HIS A 251 -21.33 -10.37 8.70
CA HIS A 251 -22.19 -10.02 9.81
C HIS A 251 -23.20 -8.94 9.39
N PRO A 252 -24.50 -9.06 9.72
CA PRO A 252 -25.54 -8.14 9.24
C PRO A 252 -25.40 -6.70 9.77
N GLU A 253 -24.70 -6.52 10.88
CA GLU A 253 -24.40 -5.19 11.46
C GLU A 253 -23.02 -4.65 11.03
N VAL A 254 -22.35 -5.30 10.07
CA VAL A 254 -21.13 -4.78 9.45
C VAL A 254 -21.50 -4.20 8.09
N ARG A 255 -21.26 -2.90 7.92
CA ARG A 255 -21.37 -2.27 6.62
C ARG A 255 -20.13 -2.62 5.78
N TYR A 256 -20.37 -3.30 4.67
CA TYR A 256 -19.33 -3.61 3.69
C TYR A 256 -18.69 -2.32 3.14
N PRO A 257 -17.35 -2.23 3.00
CA PRO A 257 -16.72 -1.04 2.44
C PRO A 257 -17.18 -0.75 1.02
N LYS A 258 -17.54 0.50 0.73
CA LYS A 258 -17.92 0.92 -0.64
C LYS A 258 -16.79 0.74 -1.67
N PRO A 259 -15.51 0.98 -1.35
CA PRO A 259 -14.44 0.81 -2.33
C PRO A 259 -14.17 -0.65 -2.71
N ALA A 260 -14.56 -1.61 -1.87
CA ALA A 260 -14.34 -3.04 -2.07
C ALA A 260 -15.27 -3.61 -3.15
N ILE A 261 -14.86 -4.70 -3.80
CA ILE A 261 -15.73 -5.42 -4.74
C ILE A 261 -16.77 -6.19 -3.92
N PRO A 262 -18.07 -6.13 -4.23
CA PRO A 262 -19.08 -6.91 -3.51
C PRO A 262 -18.75 -8.41 -3.52
N TYR A 263 -18.75 -9.07 -2.36
CA TYR A 263 -18.38 -10.50 -2.28
C TYR A 263 -19.28 -11.40 -3.13
N GLY A 264 -20.52 -10.97 -3.44
CA GLY A 264 -21.44 -11.67 -4.34
C GLY A 264 -20.90 -11.91 -5.75
N VAL A 265 -19.76 -11.33 -6.15
CA VAL A 265 -19.09 -11.70 -7.41
C VAL A 265 -18.44 -13.08 -7.39
N LEU A 266 -18.17 -13.63 -6.20
CA LEU A 266 -17.56 -14.94 -6.04
C LEU A 266 -18.61 -16.07 -6.14
N PRO A 267 -18.20 -17.29 -6.56
CA PRO A 267 -19.07 -18.46 -6.56
C PRO A 267 -19.52 -18.84 -5.14
N ASP A 268 -20.69 -19.48 -5.04
CA ASP A 268 -21.27 -19.87 -3.75
C ASP A 268 -20.36 -20.84 -2.96
N ASP A 269 -19.69 -21.78 -3.64
CA ASP A 269 -18.77 -22.72 -2.97
C ASP A 269 -17.58 -22.01 -2.31
N LEU A 270 -17.02 -20.99 -2.96
CA LEU A 270 -15.93 -20.20 -2.39
C LEU A 270 -16.43 -19.32 -1.25
N LEU A 271 -17.61 -18.69 -1.39
CA LEU A 271 -18.21 -17.91 -0.30
C LEU A 271 -18.53 -18.77 0.92
N GLN A 272 -19.09 -19.96 0.70
CA GLN A 272 -19.40 -20.93 1.75
C GLN A 272 -18.11 -21.40 2.43
N TYR A 273 -17.02 -21.60 1.69
CA TYR A 273 -15.71 -21.89 2.27
C TYR A 273 -15.22 -20.74 3.16
N LEU A 274 -15.21 -19.50 2.65
CA LEU A 274 -14.74 -18.33 3.43
C LEU A 274 -15.58 -18.14 4.71
N HIS A 275 -16.90 -18.29 4.63
CA HIS A 275 -17.78 -18.23 5.80
C HIS A 275 -17.47 -19.34 6.83
N ARG A 276 -17.23 -20.59 6.37
CA ARG A 276 -16.83 -21.69 7.27
C ARG A 276 -15.51 -21.41 7.98
N VAL A 277 -14.52 -20.89 7.26
CA VAL A 277 -13.22 -20.51 7.83
C VAL A 277 -13.40 -19.37 8.84
N PHE A 278 -14.01 -18.25 8.46
CA PHE A 278 -13.98 -17.05 9.29
C PHE A 278 -15.04 -16.98 10.40
N GLU A 279 -16.15 -17.71 10.28
CA GLU A 279 -17.24 -17.68 11.26
C GLU A 279 -17.52 -19.03 11.93
N LYS A 280 -17.19 -20.16 11.29
CA LYS A 280 -17.45 -21.51 11.83
C LYS A 280 -16.20 -22.21 12.35
N ASP A 281 -15.07 -21.50 12.36
CA ASP A 281 -13.79 -21.99 12.86
C ASP A 281 -13.30 -23.28 12.15
N ASP A 282 -13.75 -23.52 10.91
CA ASP A 282 -13.34 -24.66 10.07
C ASP A 282 -11.93 -24.41 9.54
N ARG A 283 -10.92 -24.97 10.21
CA ARG A 283 -9.50 -24.86 9.84
C ARG A 283 -9.04 -26.11 9.12
N GLY A 284 -8.32 -25.92 8.01
CA GLY A 284 -7.72 -27.03 7.27
C GLY A 284 -7.02 -26.53 6.03
N THR A 285 -6.49 -27.46 5.25
CA THR A 285 -5.88 -27.17 3.94
C THR A 285 -6.90 -26.51 3.02
N PHE A 286 -6.51 -25.41 2.39
CA PHE A 286 -7.35 -24.75 1.39
C PHE A 286 -7.65 -25.73 0.23
N PRO A 287 -8.93 -25.98 -0.12
CA PRO A 287 -9.26 -26.89 -1.22
C PRO A 287 -8.85 -26.30 -2.57
N ALA A 288 -7.78 -26.84 -3.18
CA ALA A 288 -7.22 -26.32 -4.43
C ALA A 288 -8.28 -26.17 -5.54
N LEU A 289 -9.23 -27.12 -5.62
CA LEU A 289 -10.33 -27.11 -6.59
C LEU A 289 -11.16 -25.81 -6.60
N LEU A 290 -11.27 -25.09 -5.47
CA LEU A 290 -11.97 -23.80 -5.42
C LEU A 290 -11.26 -22.72 -6.25
N LEU A 291 -9.94 -22.78 -6.38
CA LEU A 291 -9.16 -21.93 -7.28
C LEU A 291 -9.17 -22.48 -8.71
N GLU A 292 -9.05 -23.79 -8.88
CA GLU A 292 -8.99 -24.43 -10.20
C GLU A 292 -10.29 -24.31 -10.99
N ASN A 293 -11.42 -24.22 -10.29
CA ASN A 293 -12.75 -24.03 -10.88
C ASN A 293 -13.14 -22.55 -10.99
N LEU A 294 -12.34 -21.62 -10.47
CA LEU A 294 -12.66 -20.19 -10.55
C LEU A 294 -12.54 -19.72 -12.01
N ARG A 295 -13.63 -19.18 -12.55
CA ARG A 295 -13.68 -18.66 -13.93
C ARG A 295 -14.21 -17.24 -13.89
N TRP A 296 -13.35 -16.27 -14.18
CA TRP A 296 -13.76 -14.87 -14.24
C TRP A 296 -14.30 -14.52 -15.62
N THR A 297 -15.34 -13.71 -15.63
CA THR A 297 -15.92 -13.16 -16.85
C THR A 297 -16.31 -11.70 -16.63
N THR A 298 -16.30 -10.92 -17.70
CA THR A 298 -16.80 -9.55 -17.70
C THR A 298 -18.19 -9.54 -18.29
N CYS A 299 -19.18 -9.11 -17.52
CA CYS A 299 -20.55 -9.01 -18.00
C CYS A 299 -20.64 -8.04 -19.18
N THR A 300 -21.16 -8.50 -20.32
CA THR A 300 -21.33 -7.68 -21.52
C THR A 300 -22.39 -6.59 -21.39
N GLN A 301 -23.30 -6.72 -20.43
CA GLN A 301 -24.38 -5.74 -20.20
C GLN A 301 -23.96 -4.60 -19.26
N CYS A 302 -23.31 -4.91 -18.13
CA CYS A 302 -22.97 -3.90 -17.11
C CYS A 302 -21.45 -3.67 -16.92
N GLY A 303 -20.59 -4.48 -17.56
CA GLY A 303 -19.13 -4.40 -17.43
C GLY A 303 -18.57 -4.93 -16.12
N ALA A 304 -19.40 -5.44 -15.20
CA ALA A 304 -18.92 -6.01 -13.95
C ALA A 304 -18.15 -7.32 -14.18
N SER A 305 -16.96 -7.42 -13.60
CA SER A 305 -16.19 -8.68 -13.55
C SER A 305 -16.71 -9.55 -12.41
N HIS A 306 -17.08 -10.80 -12.69
CA HIS A 306 -17.54 -11.77 -11.71
C HIS A 306 -17.11 -13.19 -12.04
N ALA A 307 -17.18 -14.09 -11.07
CA ALA A 307 -16.88 -15.51 -11.24
C ALA A 307 -18.12 -16.41 -11.14
N ARG A 308 -19.31 -15.83 -11.28
CA ARG A 308 -20.60 -16.54 -11.34
C ARG A 308 -21.03 -16.92 -12.75
N ALA A 309 -21.87 -17.95 -12.86
CA ALA A 309 -22.53 -18.33 -14.10
C ALA A 309 -23.47 -17.25 -14.65
N MET A 310 -24.11 -16.47 -13.76
CA MET A 310 -24.93 -15.31 -14.10
C MET A 310 -24.38 -14.07 -13.41
N CYS A 311 -24.44 -12.92 -14.08
CA CYS A 311 -23.96 -11.67 -13.51
C CYS A 311 -24.78 -11.29 -12.26
N PRO A 312 -24.15 -11.16 -11.07
CA PRO A 312 -24.88 -10.87 -9.84
C PRO A 312 -25.48 -9.47 -9.84
N VAL A 313 -24.90 -8.53 -10.59
CA VAL A 313 -25.42 -7.16 -10.75
C VAL A 313 -26.69 -7.17 -11.59
N CYS A 314 -26.67 -7.83 -12.75
CA CYS A 314 -27.83 -7.87 -13.66
C CYS A 314 -28.94 -8.80 -13.15
N ALA A 315 -28.61 -9.88 -12.45
CA ALA A 315 -29.58 -10.83 -11.94
C ALA A 315 -30.52 -10.23 -10.87
N HIS A 316 -30.06 -9.22 -10.14
CA HIS A 316 -30.83 -8.54 -9.09
C HIS A 316 -31.31 -7.14 -9.49
N ALA A 317 -30.91 -6.64 -10.68
CA ALA A 317 -31.32 -5.32 -11.15
C ALA A 317 -32.50 -5.43 -12.11
N ALA A 318 -33.64 -4.83 -11.74
CA ALA A 318 -34.59 -4.35 -12.75
C ALA A 318 -33.85 -3.35 -13.67
N PRO A 319 -34.12 -3.31 -14.98
CA PRO A 319 -33.44 -2.39 -15.90
C PRO A 319 -33.86 -0.95 -15.57
N ALA A 320 -33.13 -0.30 -14.66
CA ALA A 320 -33.29 1.12 -14.42
C ALA A 320 -32.55 1.88 -15.53
N ALA A 321 -33.32 2.49 -16.42
CA ALA A 321 -32.82 3.48 -17.35
C ALA A 321 -32.16 4.61 -16.53
N ILE A 322 -30.86 4.80 -16.74
CA ILE A 322 -30.13 5.91 -16.13
C ILE A 322 -30.66 7.20 -16.77
N ARG A 323 -31.51 7.93 -16.06
CA ARG A 323 -31.79 9.35 -16.35
C ARG A 323 -30.70 10.19 -15.71
N GLU A 324 -29.86 10.82 -16.53
CA GLU A 324 -29.06 12.00 -16.18
C GLU A 324 -29.98 13.23 -16.11
N THR A 325 -29.80 14.25 -15.27
CA THR A 325 -28.61 14.96 -14.73
C THR A 325 -28.98 15.59 -13.36
N ALA A 326 -27.97 16.05 -12.60
CA ALA A 326 -28.08 16.76 -11.31
C ALA A 326 -28.92 16.04 -10.23
N VAL A 327 -28.27 15.18 -9.46
CA VAL A 327 -28.91 14.55 -8.28
C VAL A 327 -28.77 15.52 -7.10
N VAL A 328 -29.91 15.92 -6.53
CA VAL A 328 -29.95 16.73 -5.32
C VAL A 328 -30.22 15.81 -4.13
N ARG A 329 -29.32 15.82 -3.15
CA ARG A 329 -29.55 15.21 -1.83
C ARG A 329 -29.32 16.27 -0.77
N GLY A 330 -30.38 16.65 -0.05
CA GLY A 330 -30.31 17.68 0.98
C GLY A 330 -29.68 18.97 0.44
N THR A 331 -28.54 19.37 1.00
CA THR A 331 -27.82 20.61 0.59
C THR A 331 -26.83 20.42 -0.55
N VAL A 332 -26.68 19.20 -1.08
CA VAL A 332 -25.67 18.84 -2.08
C VAL A 332 -26.31 18.66 -3.44
N THR A 333 -25.79 19.39 -4.44
CA THR A 333 -26.07 19.13 -5.86
C THR A 333 -24.85 18.46 -6.48
N ALA A 334 -25.04 17.26 -7.03
CA ALA A 334 -24.00 16.52 -7.75
C ALA A 334 -24.22 16.58 -9.26
N THR A 335 -23.31 17.21 -9.99
CA THR A 335 -23.32 17.29 -11.46
C THR A 335 -22.24 16.39 -12.03
N ARG A 336 -22.59 15.48 -12.94
CA ARG A 336 -21.57 14.70 -13.65
C ARG A 336 -20.80 15.58 -14.63
N VAL A 337 -19.47 15.54 -14.54
CA VAL A 337 -18.53 16.25 -15.41
C VAL A 337 -18.00 15.32 -16.50
N PHE A 338 -17.68 14.08 -16.14
CA PHE A 338 -17.06 13.12 -17.04
C PHE A 338 -17.45 11.69 -16.69
N ARG A 339 -17.55 10.81 -17.69
CA ARG A 339 -17.69 9.36 -17.53
C ARG A 339 -16.93 8.65 -18.63
N THR A 340 -16.33 7.52 -18.29
CA THR A 340 -15.67 6.60 -19.23
C THR A 340 -16.10 5.17 -18.97
N SER A 341 -16.01 4.33 -20.00
CA SER A 341 -16.11 2.88 -19.87
C SER A 341 -14.84 2.24 -19.31
N GLY A 342 -13.70 2.94 -19.37
CA GLY A 342 -12.42 2.50 -18.82
C GLY A 342 -12.16 3.06 -17.42
N ILE A 343 -10.94 3.60 -17.21
CA ILE A 343 -10.50 4.07 -15.88
C ILE A 343 -9.79 5.42 -15.93
N ILE A 344 -10.02 6.25 -14.92
CA ILE A 344 -9.26 7.48 -14.67
C ILE A 344 -7.99 7.08 -13.93
N LEU A 345 -6.84 7.38 -14.53
CA LEU A 345 -5.51 6.96 -14.05
C LEU A 345 -4.88 7.98 -13.11
N HIS A 346 -5.04 9.26 -13.43
CA HIS A 346 -4.53 10.36 -12.64
C HIS A 346 -5.31 11.64 -12.91
N ALA A 347 -5.54 12.43 -11.87
CA ALA A 347 -6.17 13.73 -11.95
C ALA A 347 -5.40 14.73 -11.09
N THR A 348 -5.40 16.00 -11.49
CA THR A 348 -4.77 17.09 -10.75
C THR A 348 -5.48 18.42 -11.03
N MET A 349 -5.33 19.38 -10.13
CA MET A 349 -5.83 20.74 -10.29
C MET A 349 -4.66 21.63 -10.73
N GLN A 350 -4.76 22.26 -11.90
CA GLN A 350 -3.76 23.19 -12.43
C GLN A 350 -4.43 24.47 -12.88
N ASN A 351 -3.95 25.61 -12.40
CA ASN A 351 -4.49 26.94 -12.73
C ASN A 351 -6.02 27.07 -12.51
N GLY A 352 -6.57 26.31 -11.56
CA GLY A 352 -8.00 26.30 -11.23
C GLY A 352 -8.85 25.40 -12.13
N GLU A 353 -8.23 24.62 -13.02
CA GLU A 353 -8.88 23.64 -13.89
C GLU A 353 -8.51 22.21 -13.47
N LEU A 354 -9.50 21.33 -13.45
CA LEU A 354 -9.26 19.90 -13.26
C LEU A 354 -8.75 19.31 -14.56
N ARG A 355 -7.62 18.61 -14.50
CA ARG A 355 -6.99 17.91 -15.62
C ARG A 355 -6.86 16.43 -15.27
N TRP A 356 -7.06 15.54 -16.24
CA TRP A 356 -6.97 14.11 -15.98
C TRP A 356 -6.51 13.32 -17.20
N VAL A 357 -5.90 12.17 -16.93
CA VAL A 357 -5.61 11.14 -17.91
C VAL A 357 -6.44 9.90 -17.58
N TYR A 358 -7.06 9.31 -18.59
CA TYR A 358 -7.85 8.10 -18.47
C TYR A 358 -7.46 7.10 -19.57
N HIS A 359 -7.71 5.82 -19.34
CA HIS A 359 -7.56 4.78 -20.33
C HIS A 359 -8.93 4.30 -20.79
N GLU A 360 -9.15 4.25 -22.10
CA GLU A 360 -10.37 3.74 -22.70
C GLU A 360 -10.07 3.17 -24.09
N THR A 361 -10.56 1.95 -24.35
CA THR A 361 -10.43 1.27 -25.65
C THR A 361 -8.97 1.20 -26.12
N ASP A 362 -8.10 0.66 -25.27
CA ASP A 362 -6.66 0.46 -25.55
C ASP A 362 -5.89 1.75 -25.88
N ALA A 363 -6.32 2.87 -25.31
CA ALA A 363 -5.65 4.15 -25.48
C ALA A 363 -5.72 5.02 -24.22
N PHE A 364 -4.62 5.71 -23.95
CA PHE A 364 -4.50 6.76 -22.94
C PHE A 364 -4.98 8.09 -23.53
N ARG A 365 -5.87 8.78 -22.82
CA ARG A 365 -6.56 9.98 -23.30
C ARG A 365 -6.59 11.09 -22.26
N ARG A 366 -6.67 12.32 -22.75
CA ARG A 366 -6.85 13.56 -21.96
C ARG A 366 -8.31 13.93 -21.82
N GLU A 367 -8.60 14.88 -20.92
CA GLU A 367 -9.89 15.52 -20.71
C GLU A 367 -10.60 15.99 -22.00
N ASP A 368 -9.84 16.40 -23.02
CA ASP A 368 -10.34 16.82 -24.34
C ASP A 368 -10.54 15.66 -25.34
N ARG A 369 -10.35 14.41 -24.88
CA ARG A 369 -10.41 13.15 -25.62
C ARG A 369 -9.27 12.90 -26.61
N SER A 370 -8.27 13.78 -26.66
CA SER A 370 -7.05 13.55 -27.44
C SER A 370 -6.34 12.29 -26.95
N VAL A 371 -5.76 11.54 -27.89
CA VAL A 371 -4.99 10.33 -27.59
C VAL A 371 -3.56 10.74 -27.25
N VAL A 372 -3.10 10.35 -26.07
CA VAL A 372 -1.74 10.55 -25.57
C VAL A 372 -0.83 9.43 -26.05
N LEU A 373 -1.30 8.18 -25.94
CA LEU A 373 -0.58 6.96 -26.26
C LEU A 373 -1.58 5.84 -26.55
N ALA A 374 -1.30 4.97 -27.52
CA ALA A 374 -2.04 3.73 -27.72
C ALA A 374 -1.36 2.57 -26.99
N GLY A 375 -2.14 1.65 -26.45
CA GLY A 375 -1.66 0.43 -25.79
C GLY A 375 -2.42 0.07 -24.52
N ALA A 376 -2.07 -1.11 -24.00
CA ALA A 376 -2.68 -1.68 -22.82
C ALA A 376 -2.28 -0.94 -21.54
N LEU A 377 -3.09 -1.12 -20.51
CA LEU A 377 -2.75 -0.72 -19.15
C LEU A 377 -1.54 -1.49 -18.64
N ASP A 378 -0.67 -0.81 -17.92
CA ASP A 378 0.44 -1.39 -17.19
C ASP A 378 0.48 -0.79 -15.77
N PRO A 379 0.40 -1.61 -14.71
CA PRO A 379 0.32 -1.14 -13.34
C PRO A 379 1.62 -0.50 -12.85
N GLN A 380 2.74 -0.69 -13.56
CA GLN A 380 4.02 -0.08 -13.25
C GLN A 380 4.14 1.34 -13.79
N LEU A 381 3.26 1.75 -14.71
CA LEU A 381 3.26 3.10 -15.26
C LEU A 381 2.80 4.12 -14.22
N ARG A 382 3.54 5.21 -14.11
CA ARG A 382 3.17 6.38 -13.32
C ARG A 382 2.82 7.54 -14.23
N TYR A 383 1.83 8.32 -13.83
CA TYR A 383 1.32 9.44 -14.63
C TYR A 383 1.43 10.75 -13.86
N ARG A 384 1.81 11.81 -14.57
CA ARG A 384 1.73 13.21 -14.16
C ARG A 384 1.27 14.08 -15.33
N ILE A 385 0.86 15.30 -15.02
CA ILE A 385 0.26 16.23 -15.98
C ILE A 385 1.00 17.55 -15.86
N LEU A 386 1.43 18.11 -16.99
CA LEU A 386 2.04 19.45 -17.04
C LEU A 386 1.34 20.25 -18.14
N GLY A 387 0.33 21.03 -17.76
CA GLY A 387 -0.51 21.75 -18.72
C GLY A 387 -1.17 20.79 -19.72
N GLY A 388 -0.83 20.94 -21.00
CA GLY A 388 -1.30 20.07 -22.09
C GLY A 388 -0.50 18.77 -22.25
N ALA A 389 0.64 18.63 -21.57
CA ALA A 389 1.49 17.45 -21.65
C ALA A 389 1.11 16.39 -20.60
N THR A 390 1.34 15.13 -20.94
CA THR A 390 1.27 14.00 -20.01
C THR A 390 2.65 13.38 -19.86
N LEU A 391 3.11 13.26 -18.62
CA LEU A 391 4.37 12.60 -18.31
C LEU A 391 4.06 11.18 -17.84
N ILE A 392 4.69 10.20 -18.49
CA ILE A 392 4.54 8.77 -18.18
C ILE A 392 5.89 8.21 -17.78
N ALA A 393 5.99 7.52 -16.64
CA ALA A 393 7.25 6.97 -16.16
C ALA A 393 7.19 5.46 -15.92
N LYS A 394 8.29 4.78 -16.28
CA LYS A 394 8.55 3.36 -16.04
C LYS A 394 10.06 3.10 -16.07
N ASP A 395 10.55 2.17 -15.25
CA ASP A 395 11.95 1.68 -15.26
C ASP A 395 13.01 2.80 -15.26
N GLY A 396 12.85 3.80 -14.38
CA GLY A 396 13.78 4.92 -14.25
C GLY A 396 13.79 5.90 -15.42
N THR A 397 12.82 5.80 -16.33
CA THR A 397 12.65 6.73 -17.46
C THR A 397 11.30 7.43 -17.37
N VAL A 398 11.28 8.74 -17.63
CA VAL A 398 10.05 9.53 -17.78
C VAL A 398 9.98 10.02 -19.22
N ALA A 399 8.86 9.76 -19.88
CA ALA A 399 8.50 10.23 -21.20
C ALA A 399 7.50 11.39 -21.10
N THR A 400 7.80 12.52 -21.72
CA THR A 400 6.89 13.66 -21.85
C THR A 400 6.18 13.60 -23.21
N LEU A 401 4.86 13.46 -23.16
CA LEU A 401 3.99 13.38 -24.33
C LEU A 401 3.18 14.68 -24.41
N ALA A 402 3.60 15.59 -25.28
CA ALA A 402 2.91 16.84 -25.55
C ALA A 402 2.32 16.86 -26.98
N PRO A 403 1.15 17.49 -27.19
CA PRO A 403 0.55 17.59 -28.51
C PRO A 403 1.50 18.21 -29.53
N ASN A 404 1.69 17.55 -30.67
CA ASN A 404 2.53 18.02 -31.78
C ASN A 404 4.01 18.28 -31.43
N ALA A 405 4.51 17.71 -30.33
CA ALA A 405 5.91 17.79 -29.95
C ALA A 405 6.61 16.43 -30.15
N ALA A 406 7.92 16.48 -30.38
CA ALA A 406 8.75 15.28 -30.34
C ALA A 406 8.74 14.67 -28.94
N LEU A 407 8.76 13.34 -28.85
CA LEU A 407 8.90 12.62 -27.59
C LEU A 407 10.20 13.06 -26.89
N GLN A 408 10.07 13.51 -25.65
CA GLN A 408 11.22 13.82 -24.80
C GLN A 408 11.29 12.79 -23.67
N THR A 409 12.49 12.31 -23.39
CA THR A 409 12.73 11.34 -22.30
C THR A 409 13.76 11.86 -21.33
N LEU A 410 13.55 11.63 -20.04
CA LEU A 410 14.54 11.89 -19.01
C LEU A 410 14.80 10.64 -18.15
N ALA A 411 16.04 10.48 -17.72
CA ALA A 411 16.42 9.47 -16.74
C ALA A 411 16.18 10.02 -15.34
N VAL A 412 15.60 9.20 -14.46
CA VAL A 412 15.30 9.53 -13.07
C VAL A 412 15.77 8.45 -12.13
N ASP A 413 16.14 8.86 -10.91
CA ASP A 413 16.41 7.95 -9.82
C ASP A 413 15.14 7.14 -9.48
N GLN A 414 15.33 5.89 -9.08
CA GLN A 414 14.25 5.02 -8.61
C GLN A 414 14.34 4.84 -7.10
N TYR A 415 13.29 5.21 -6.38
CA TYR A 415 13.19 4.92 -4.95
C TYR A 415 13.19 3.41 -4.75
N ARG A 416 14.17 2.92 -3.99
CA ARG A 416 14.45 1.50 -3.72
C ARG A 416 14.50 0.65 -4.99
N GLY A 417 15.03 1.22 -6.07
CA GLY A 417 15.24 0.52 -7.35
C GLY A 417 13.96 0.14 -8.10
N THR A 418 12.78 0.59 -7.67
CA THR A 418 11.51 0.19 -8.27
C THR A 418 10.67 1.39 -8.72
N LEU A 419 10.57 2.45 -7.90
CA LEU A 419 9.64 3.54 -8.14
C LEU A 419 10.33 4.78 -8.76
N PRO A 420 10.11 5.12 -10.04
CA PRO A 420 10.69 6.34 -10.65
C PRO A 420 10.25 7.60 -9.91
N VAL A 421 11.18 8.48 -9.51
CA VAL A 421 10.88 9.63 -8.63
C VAL A 421 10.79 10.94 -9.39
N PHE A 422 9.56 11.36 -9.68
CA PHE A 422 9.23 12.63 -10.34
C PHE A 422 7.85 13.13 -9.91
N ASP A 423 7.62 14.43 -10.07
CA ASP A 423 6.33 15.08 -9.83
C ASP A 423 6.17 16.34 -10.70
N THR A 424 4.96 16.90 -10.77
CA THR A 424 4.68 18.10 -11.57
C THR A 424 3.74 19.03 -10.84
N ASN A 425 3.94 20.34 -10.97
CA ASN A 425 2.89 21.32 -10.71
C ASN A 425 2.42 21.95 -12.04
N ALA A 426 1.68 23.06 -11.97
CA ALA A 426 1.16 23.72 -13.17
C ALA A 426 2.25 24.40 -14.02
N SER A 427 3.42 24.66 -13.45
CA SER A 427 4.51 25.42 -14.08
C SER A 427 5.64 24.53 -14.58
N HIS A 428 5.99 23.51 -13.80
CA HIS A 428 7.27 22.80 -13.92
C HIS A 428 7.13 21.28 -13.68
N ALA A 429 8.07 20.53 -14.26
CA ALA A 429 8.38 19.16 -13.92
C ALA A 429 9.58 19.09 -12.97
N TYR A 430 9.51 18.20 -11.98
CA TYR A 430 10.54 18.00 -10.96
C TYR A 430 10.93 16.53 -10.94
N TRP A 431 12.21 16.24 -10.70
CA TRP A 431 12.68 14.85 -10.61
C TRP A 431 13.98 14.72 -9.82
N ASN A 432 14.23 13.50 -9.33
CA ASN A 432 15.54 13.15 -8.80
C ASN A 432 16.38 12.52 -9.91
N ALA A 433 17.63 12.94 -10.05
CA ALA A 433 18.62 12.24 -10.89
C ALA A 433 20.02 12.42 -10.32
N ASN A 434 20.76 11.32 -10.20
CA ASN A 434 22.16 11.30 -9.76
C ASN A 434 22.37 11.99 -8.40
N GLY A 435 21.41 11.84 -7.46
CA GLY A 435 21.49 12.47 -6.14
C GLY A 435 21.19 13.96 -6.13
N GLN A 436 20.53 14.48 -7.15
CA GLN A 436 20.09 15.87 -7.22
C GLN A 436 18.58 15.94 -7.40
N LEU A 437 17.94 16.87 -6.68
CA LEU A 437 16.59 17.30 -6.98
C LEU A 437 16.66 18.40 -8.04
N LEU A 438 16.02 18.15 -9.17
CA LEU A 438 16.05 18.97 -10.37
C LEU A 438 14.65 19.46 -10.73
N ARG A 439 14.62 20.55 -11.49
CA ARG A 439 13.44 21.10 -12.15
C ARG A 439 13.77 21.41 -13.60
N ASP A 440 12.77 21.41 -14.48
CA ASP A 440 12.94 21.97 -15.80
C ASP A 440 13.22 23.47 -15.74
N GLY A 441 13.86 23.96 -16.80
CA GLY A 441 14.24 25.37 -16.95
C GLY A 441 14.26 25.72 -18.42
N ALA A 442 14.26 27.02 -18.73
CA ALA A 442 14.06 27.51 -20.10
C ALA A 442 15.14 27.03 -21.10
N ILE A 443 16.35 26.75 -20.61
CA ILE A 443 17.50 26.32 -21.44
C ILE A 443 18.03 24.95 -21.00
N ALA A 444 18.15 24.74 -19.69
CA ALA A 444 18.64 23.51 -19.09
C ALA A 444 17.91 23.26 -17.77
N SER A 445 17.99 22.02 -17.28
CA SER A 445 17.48 21.67 -15.96
C SER A 445 18.16 22.48 -14.87
N GLU A 446 17.38 22.95 -13.90
CA GLU A 446 17.86 23.71 -12.76
C GLU A 446 17.99 22.83 -11.53
N ARG A 447 19.14 22.91 -10.86
CA ARG A 447 19.36 22.21 -9.59
C ARG A 447 18.73 22.97 -8.43
N ILE A 448 17.82 22.29 -7.72
CA ILE A 448 17.21 22.78 -6.48
C ILE A 448 18.13 22.49 -5.30
N GLY A 449 18.65 21.26 -5.18
CA GLY A 449 19.58 20.85 -4.13
C GLY A 449 20.00 19.38 -4.21
N ASP A 450 20.81 18.95 -3.24
CA ASP A 450 21.28 17.55 -3.16
C ASP A 450 20.30 16.69 -2.37
N VAL A 451 20.14 15.45 -2.82
CA VAL A 451 19.28 14.44 -2.22
C VAL A 451 19.99 13.09 -2.22
N LEU A 452 19.44 12.12 -1.50
CA LEU A 452 20.07 10.80 -1.38
C LEU A 452 19.57 9.88 -2.51
N PRO A 453 20.46 9.42 -3.42
CA PRO A 453 20.09 8.59 -4.57
C PRO A 453 19.37 7.31 -4.14
N GLU A 454 18.38 6.88 -4.91
CA GLU A 454 17.55 5.70 -4.67
C GLU A 454 16.80 5.67 -3.31
N GLN A 455 16.92 6.69 -2.46
CA GLN A 455 16.35 6.71 -1.11
C GLN A 455 15.42 7.90 -0.87
N THR A 456 15.36 8.85 -1.80
CA THR A 456 14.57 10.07 -1.65
C THR A 456 13.23 9.96 -2.37
N LEU A 457 12.16 10.29 -1.66
CA LEU A 457 10.85 10.61 -2.22
C LEU A 457 10.58 12.10 -2.07
N PHE A 458 9.86 12.69 -3.02
CA PHE A 458 9.34 14.04 -2.88
C PHE A 458 7.98 14.19 -3.57
N TRP A 459 7.29 15.26 -3.20
CA TRP A 459 6.05 15.74 -3.81
C TRP A 459 6.10 17.25 -3.94
N VAL A 460 5.37 17.80 -4.90
CA VAL A 460 5.36 19.24 -5.17
C VAL A 460 3.94 19.81 -5.18
N GLY A 461 3.75 20.92 -4.47
CA GLY A 461 2.56 21.76 -4.56
C GLY A 461 2.76 22.92 -5.55
N SER A 462 1.82 23.87 -5.54
CA SER A 462 1.91 25.11 -6.34
C SER A 462 3.08 26.00 -5.93
N ALA A 463 3.31 26.17 -4.62
CA ALA A 463 4.27 27.15 -4.10
C ALA A 463 5.57 26.54 -3.55
N PHE A 464 5.52 25.29 -3.07
CA PHE A 464 6.67 24.60 -2.48
C PHE A 464 6.48 23.10 -2.56
N GLY A 465 7.55 22.35 -2.38
CA GLY A 465 7.53 20.90 -2.28
C GLY A 465 8.08 20.39 -0.95
N PHE A 466 7.85 19.10 -0.73
CA PHE A 466 8.31 18.38 0.45
C PHE A 466 8.93 17.05 0.01
N GLY A 467 10.08 16.71 0.60
CA GLY A 467 10.72 15.43 0.38
C GLY A 467 11.32 14.86 1.65
N PHE A 468 11.62 13.57 1.63
CA PHE A 468 12.35 12.92 2.70
C PHE A 468 13.09 11.69 2.18
N TYR A 469 14.09 11.25 2.93
CA TYR A 469 14.79 10.00 2.70
C TYR A 469 15.13 9.30 4.01
N ARG A 470 15.33 7.98 3.92
CA ARG A 470 15.80 7.12 5.02
C ARG A 470 17.04 6.37 4.57
N ALA A 471 18.16 6.56 5.26
CA ALA A 471 19.40 5.83 5.00
C ALA A 471 19.96 5.26 6.30
N GLY A 472 19.78 3.95 6.50
CA GLY A 472 20.04 3.29 7.77
C GLY A 472 19.26 3.97 8.90
N GLU A 473 20.00 4.58 9.82
CA GLU A 473 19.48 5.25 11.03
C GLU A 473 19.03 6.71 10.78
N LEU A 474 19.40 7.30 9.65
CA LEU A 474 19.12 8.70 9.35
C LEU A 474 17.77 8.84 8.65
N LEU A 475 16.85 9.59 9.26
CA LEU A 475 15.66 10.14 8.62
C LEU A 475 15.90 11.64 8.42
N THR A 476 15.95 12.08 7.16
CA THR A 476 16.02 13.50 6.82
C THR A 476 14.79 13.87 6.03
N ALA A 477 14.14 14.96 6.42
CA ALA A 477 13.05 15.55 5.68
C ALA A 477 13.40 16.98 5.33
N PHE A 478 12.79 17.47 4.24
CA PHE A 478 13.10 18.79 3.74
C PHE A 478 11.93 19.42 3.01
N VAL A 479 11.92 20.74 2.97
CA VAL A 479 11.06 21.55 2.10
C VAL A 479 11.91 22.30 1.08
N PHE A 480 11.34 22.60 -0.07
CA PHE A 480 11.99 23.39 -1.12
C PHE A 480 10.99 24.30 -1.80
N ASP A 481 11.45 25.45 -2.28
CA ASP A 481 10.61 26.40 -3.00
C ASP A 481 10.30 25.88 -4.42
N ALA A 482 9.06 26.06 -4.89
CA ALA A 482 8.69 25.57 -6.22
C ALA A 482 9.37 26.39 -7.34
N GLU A 483 9.72 27.65 -7.08
CA GLU A 483 10.27 28.61 -8.05
C GLU A 483 11.76 28.92 -7.84
N HIS A 484 12.27 28.77 -6.61
CA HIS A 484 13.66 29.12 -6.26
C HIS A 484 14.52 27.90 -5.89
N ARG A 485 15.83 28.07 -6.01
CA ARG A 485 16.82 27.06 -5.60
C ARG A 485 16.97 27.05 -4.08
N GLY A 486 17.35 25.89 -3.55
CA GLY A 486 17.62 25.68 -2.13
C GLY A 486 16.69 24.64 -1.52
N ILE A 487 17.26 23.89 -0.57
CA ILE A 487 16.54 22.92 0.26
C ILE A 487 16.71 23.36 1.71
N ASN A 488 15.61 23.34 2.47
CA ASN A 488 15.65 23.44 3.92
C ASN A 488 15.47 22.03 4.51
N ASP A 489 16.57 21.42 4.95
CA ASP A 489 16.64 20.08 5.53
C ASP A 489 16.55 20.06 7.07
N THR A 490 16.16 21.18 7.68
CA THR A 490 15.99 21.29 9.13
C THR A 490 14.66 20.71 9.64
N VAL A 491 13.83 20.14 8.75
CA VAL A 491 12.51 19.59 9.10
C VAL A 491 12.65 18.36 9.99
N GLN A 492 12.34 18.51 11.27
CA GLN A 492 12.49 17.46 12.28
C GLN A 492 11.25 16.55 12.36
N LEU A 493 11.09 15.64 11.40
CA LEU A 493 10.00 14.65 11.48
C LEU A 493 10.10 13.78 12.73
N VAL A 494 8.93 13.40 13.24
CA VAL A 494 8.83 12.27 14.18
C VAL A 494 9.39 11.01 13.51
N PRO A 495 10.21 10.20 14.20
CA PRO A 495 10.79 8.99 13.60
C PRO A 495 9.74 8.07 12.95
N ILE A 496 9.96 7.76 11.67
CA ILE A 496 9.14 6.81 10.91
C ILE A 496 9.66 5.40 11.21
N ARG A 497 9.09 4.77 12.25
CA ARG A 497 9.45 3.42 12.69
C ARG A 497 8.90 2.34 11.76
N GLY A 498 9.60 1.21 11.70
CA GLY A 498 9.17 0.04 10.94
C GLY A 498 9.29 0.21 9.42
N HIS A 499 8.57 -0.63 8.69
CA HIS A 499 8.59 -0.68 7.24
C HIS A 499 7.63 0.35 6.66
N LEU A 500 8.14 1.34 5.92
CA LEU A 500 7.31 2.30 5.18
C LEU A 500 6.63 1.59 4.02
N LEU A 501 5.30 1.54 4.08
CA LEU A 501 4.44 0.85 3.13
C LEU A 501 3.93 1.76 2.02
N ASP A 502 3.62 3.01 2.34
CA ASP A 502 3.16 4.02 1.40
C ASP A 502 3.37 5.43 1.98
N ALA A 503 3.48 6.44 1.12
CA ALA A 503 3.58 7.84 1.50
C ALA A 503 2.94 8.74 0.43
N THR A 504 2.35 9.85 0.85
CA THR A 504 1.79 10.85 -0.06
C THR A 504 1.67 12.22 0.63
N CYS A 505 1.52 13.27 -0.17
CA CYS A 505 1.24 14.62 0.34
C CYS A 505 -0.04 15.20 -0.27
N ALA A 506 -0.66 16.14 0.46
CA ALA A 506 -1.62 17.09 -0.08
C ALA A 506 -1.18 18.52 0.29
N PHE A 507 -1.23 19.45 -0.66
CA PHE A 507 -0.66 20.78 -0.51
C PHE A 507 -1.70 21.91 -0.56
N THR A 508 -1.44 22.94 0.23
CA THR A 508 -1.85 24.33 -0.06
C THR A 508 -0.58 25.16 -0.29
N ASP A 509 -0.73 26.45 -0.59
CA ASP A 509 0.43 27.33 -0.78
C ASP A 509 1.30 27.50 0.48
N GLN A 510 0.75 27.15 1.66
CA GLN A 510 1.39 27.36 2.96
C GLN A 510 1.63 26.08 3.76
N ARG A 511 0.94 24.98 3.43
CA ARG A 511 0.97 23.73 4.20
C ARG A 511 1.10 22.50 3.32
N CYS A 512 1.90 21.56 3.79
CA CYS A 512 2.00 20.20 3.32
C CYS A 512 1.37 19.30 4.38
N TRP A 513 0.34 18.56 3.99
CA TRP A 513 -0.20 17.46 4.76
C TRP A 513 0.50 16.19 4.30
N PHE A 514 1.50 15.77 5.06
CA PHE A 514 2.31 14.59 4.77
C PHE A 514 1.70 13.37 5.45
N PHE A 515 1.47 12.32 4.66
CA PHE A 515 0.90 11.07 5.14
C PHE A 515 1.86 9.90 4.94
N THR A 516 1.91 9.01 5.93
CA THR A 516 2.66 7.74 5.84
C THR A 516 1.80 6.59 6.31
N ALA A 517 1.95 5.43 5.66
CA ALA A 517 1.51 4.15 6.18
C ALA A 517 2.75 3.32 6.55
N THR A 518 2.85 2.87 7.79
CA THR A 518 4.00 2.09 8.29
C THR A 518 3.55 0.79 8.94
N ALA A 519 4.15 -0.33 8.52
CA ALA A 519 4.02 -1.59 9.23
C ALA A 519 4.98 -1.61 10.41
N PHE A 520 4.43 -1.66 11.62
CA PHE A 520 5.18 -1.68 12.88
C PHE A 520 4.39 -2.43 13.95
N GLY A 521 5.05 -3.33 14.71
CA GLY A 521 4.41 -4.08 15.80
C GLY A 521 3.22 -4.96 15.35
N GLY A 522 3.29 -5.55 14.15
CA GLY A 522 2.21 -6.39 13.61
C GLY A 522 0.97 -5.63 13.13
N LYS A 523 1.00 -4.29 13.10
CA LYS A 523 -0.08 -3.42 12.62
C LYS A 523 0.39 -2.49 11.52
N THR A 524 -0.56 -1.95 10.76
CA THR A 524 -0.33 -0.80 9.88
C THR A 524 -0.85 0.47 10.56
N ILE A 525 0.07 1.42 10.82
CA ILE A 525 -0.24 2.73 11.39
C ILE A 525 -0.22 3.77 10.28
N HIS A 526 -1.27 4.58 10.21
CA HIS A 526 -1.34 5.77 9.37
C HIS A 526 -0.98 6.99 10.21
N ARG A 527 -0.09 7.83 9.69
CA ARG A 527 0.30 9.10 10.33
C ARG A 527 0.06 10.25 9.37
N ALA A 528 -0.49 11.34 9.89
CA ALA A 528 -0.63 12.61 9.20
C ALA A 528 0.17 13.69 9.93
N THR A 529 1.10 14.35 9.25
CA THR A 529 1.92 15.44 9.78
C THR A 529 1.68 16.70 8.95
N VAL A 530 1.34 17.81 9.61
CA VAL A 530 1.15 19.11 8.95
C VAL A 530 2.44 19.91 9.06
N ILE A 531 3.00 20.27 7.90
CA ILE A 531 4.30 20.93 7.76
C ILE A 531 4.09 22.26 7.03
N ARG A 532 4.58 23.35 7.60
CA ARG A 532 4.54 24.67 6.95
C ARG A 532 5.58 24.76 5.84
N ARG A 533 5.38 25.72 4.94
CA ARG A 533 6.34 26.04 3.87
C ARG A 533 7.77 26.35 4.38
N ASP A 534 7.91 26.85 5.61
CA ASP A 534 9.20 27.12 6.24
C ASP A 534 9.84 25.87 6.89
N GLY A 535 9.18 24.72 6.85
CA GLY A 535 9.65 23.47 7.44
C GLY A 535 9.17 23.21 8.88
N THR A 536 8.47 24.16 9.50
CA THR A 536 7.91 23.99 10.85
C THR A 536 6.80 22.94 10.86
N ILE A 537 6.88 21.97 11.79
CA ILE A 537 5.80 21.00 12.01
C ILE A 537 4.75 21.62 12.94
N GLU A 538 3.50 21.70 12.49
CA GLU A 538 2.39 22.23 13.30
C GLU A 538 1.78 21.15 14.21
N VAL A 539 1.51 19.97 13.67
CA VAL A 539 0.80 18.90 14.38
C VAL A 539 1.02 17.55 13.70
N THR A 540 0.96 16.46 14.48
CA THR A 540 0.95 15.08 13.98
C THR A 540 -0.23 14.31 14.60
N ALA A 541 -0.88 13.46 13.80
CA ALA A 541 -1.91 12.53 14.26
C ALA A 541 -1.61 11.12 13.75
N GLU A 542 -2.08 10.11 14.48
CA GLU A 542 -1.95 8.69 14.14
C GLU A 542 -3.29 7.98 14.25
N ALA A 543 -3.51 6.98 13.39
CA ALA A 543 -4.66 6.09 13.40
C ALA A 543 -4.25 4.71 12.92
N ASP A 544 -5.01 3.67 13.30
CA ASP A 544 -4.86 2.34 12.73
C ASP A 544 -5.43 2.36 11.30
N ALA A 545 -4.81 1.62 10.36
CA ALA A 545 -5.35 1.47 9.02
C ALA A 545 -6.77 0.88 9.05
N ASP A 546 -7.65 1.39 8.19
CA ASP A 546 -9.04 0.94 8.05
C ASP A 546 -9.89 1.05 9.33
N ASP A 547 -9.53 1.91 10.29
CA ASP A 547 -10.29 2.15 11.52
C ASP A 547 -11.65 2.86 11.30
N GLY A 548 -11.96 3.23 10.05
CA GLY A 548 -13.17 3.96 9.65
C GLY A 548 -13.12 5.47 9.85
N SER A 549 -12.03 6.00 10.40
CA SER A 549 -11.80 7.45 10.54
C SER A 549 -11.35 8.08 9.22
N TRP A 550 -11.20 9.40 9.22
CA TRP A 550 -10.63 10.15 8.09
C TRP A 550 -9.17 9.76 7.79
N LEU A 551 -8.44 9.26 8.80
CA LEU A 551 -7.05 8.82 8.68
C LEU A 551 -6.93 7.29 8.50
N GLY A 552 -8.05 6.57 8.50
CA GLY A 552 -8.11 5.15 8.14
C GLY A 552 -7.58 4.87 6.72
N THR A 553 -7.51 5.89 5.84
CA THR A 553 -6.80 5.86 4.56
C THR A 553 -5.93 7.09 4.36
N ILE A 554 -4.78 6.97 3.68
CA ILE A 554 -3.84 8.09 3.48
C ILE A 554 -4.02 8.84 2.15
N ARG A 555 -4.68 8.25 1.15
CA ARG A 555 -4.87 8.83 -0.20
C ARG A 555 -6.23 9.51 -0.36
N GLY A 556 -6.39 10.25 -1.46
CA GLY A 556 -7.66 10.89 -1.84
C GLY A 556 -8.03 12.13 -1.03
N LYS A 557 -7.08 12.68 -0.26
CA LYS A 557 -7.28 13.84 0.60
C LYS A 557 -7.01 15.14 -0.17
N ALA A 558 -7.77 16.18 0.15
CA ALA A 558 -7.61 17.51 -0.45
C ALA A 558 -7.31 18.56 0.60
N ALA A 559 -6.16 19.22 0.50
CA ALA A 559 -5.86 20.35 1.35
C ALA A 559 -6.47 21.64 0.74
N ALA A 560 -7.10 22.47 1.58
CA ALA A 560 -7.69 23.74 1.16
C ALA A 560 -7.55 24.78 2.28
N GLY A 561 -6.86 25.89 1.98
CA GLY A 561 -6.51 26.89 2.99
C GLY A 561 -5.79 26.27 4.20
N ASN A 562 -6.51 26.22 5.32
CA ASN A 562 -5.99 25.74 6.60
C ASN A 562 -6.53 24.36 7.03
N PHE A 563 -7.38 23.74 6.21
CA PHE A 563 -8.04 22.48 6.53
C PHE A 563 -7.78 21.41 5.46
N LEU A 564 -8.14 20.18 5.80
CA LEU A 564 -8.13 19.03 4.91
C LEU A 564 -9.57 18.55 4.70
N LEU A 565 -9.93 18.19 3.48
CA LEU A 565 -11.12 17.42 3.16
C LEU A 565 -10.73 15.96 2.94
N ALA A 566 -11.47 15.06 3.57
CA ALA A 566 -11.31 13.61 3.42
C ALA A 566 -12.64 12.99 3.02
N ALA A 567 -12.65 12.19 1.96
CA ALA A 567 -13.78 11.34 1.62
C ALA A 567 -13.78 10.11 2.54
N THR A 568 -14.95 9.77 3.08
CA THR A 568 -15.20 8.52 3.81
C THR A 568 -16.44 7.83 3.23
N ASP A 569 -16.73 6.61 3.67
CA ASP A 569 -17.94 5.90 3.26
C ASP A 569 -19.23 6.55 3.79
N ASP A 570 -19.13 7.47 4.76
CA ASP A 570 -20.23 8.25 5.36
C ASP A 570 -20.36 9.67 4.77
N GLY A 571 -19.58 9.99 3.74
CA GLY A 571 -19.51 11.33 3.17
C GLY A 571 -18.18 12.01 3.42
N ILE A 572 -18.10 13.30 3.06
CA ILE A 572 -16.89 14.10 3.23
C ILE A 572 -16.83 14.62 4.65
N VAL A 573 -15.62 14.66 5.21
CA VAL A 573 -15.33 15.31 6.48
C VAL A 573 -14.24 16.38 6.30
N ARG A 574 -14.33 17.43 7.09
CA ARG A 574 -13.34 18.51 7.20
C ARG A 574 -12.53 18.32 8.48
N VAL A 575 -11.22 18.34 8.34
CA VAL A 575 -10.25 18.13 9.42
C VAL A 575 -9.39 19.38 9.56
N GLU A 576 -9.21 19.84 10.78
CA GLU A 576 -8.40 21.02 11.11
C GLU A 576 -7.49 20.75 12.30
N SER A 577 -6.42 21.55 12.40
CA SER A 577 -5.65 21.65 13.63
C SER A 577 -6.43 22.47 14.65
N ASN A 578 -6.77 21.87 15.78
CA ASN A 578 -7.40 22.50 16.92
C ASN A 578 -6.62 22.16 18.20
N GLN A 579 -6.11 23.17 18.91
CA GLN A 579 -5.36 23.01 20.16
C GLN A 579 -4.20 21.98 20.08
N GLY A 580 -3.49 21.93 18.94
CA GLY A 580 -2.36 21.01 18.76
C GLY A 580 -2.74 19.57 18.42
N THR A 581 -4.00 19.32 18.07
CA THR A 581 -4.50 18.02 17.59
C THR A 581 -5.22 18.16 16.26
N LEU A 582 -5.24 17.10 15.44
CA LEU A 582 -6.07 17.06 14.24
C LEU A 582 -7.41 16.43 14.58
N ALA A 583 -8.50 17.16 14.33
CA ALA A 583 -9.84 16.69 14.62
C ALA A 583 -10.81 17.01 13.48
N THR A 584 -11.82 16.17 13.33
CA THR A 584 -12.96 16.44 12.44
C THR A 584 -13.75 17.62 12.99
N THR A 585 -13.81 18.73 12.26
CA THR A 585 -14.53 19.95 12.65
C THR A 585 -15.89 20.09 11.98
N LYS A 586 -16.08 19.43 10.83
CA LYS A 586 -17.35 19.42 10.11
C LYS A 586 -17.54 18.12 9.33
N THR A 587 -18.77 17.64 9.25
CA THR A 587 -19.17 16.51 8.41
C THR A 587 -20.18 16.97 7.36
N PHE A 588 -20.14 16.34 6.20
CA PHE A 588 -21.05 16.61 5.07
C PHE A 588 -21.78 15.31 4.68
N PRO A 589 -22.68 14.79 5.53
CA PRO A 589 -23.30 13.48 5.34
C PRO A 589 -24.13 13.37 4.05
N ASP A 590 -24.68 14.49 3.55
CA ASP A 590 -25.41 14.52 2.27
C ASP A 590 -24.54 14.19 1.04
N THR A 591 -23.21 14.17 1.19
CA THR A 591 -22.27 13.78 0.13
C THR A 591 -22.08 12.26 0.03
N GLU A 592 -22.58 11.48 0.99
CA GLU A 592 -22.41 10.02 1.11
C GLU A 592 -22.73 9.19 -0.16
N PRO A 593 -23.74 9.52 -1.00
CA PRO A 593 -23.99 8.79 -2.25
C PRO A 593 -22.94 9.00 -3.32
N PHE A 594 -22.21 10.12 -3.24
CA PHE A 594 -21.37 10.62 -4.31
C PHE A 594 -19.89 10.38 -4.05
N VAL A 595 -19.54 9.89 -2.85
CA VAL A 595 -18.16 9.63 -2.42
C VAL A 595 -18.05 8.30 -1.70
N ASP A 596 -16.83 7.80 -1.67
CA ASP A 596 -16.38 6.71 -0.80
C ASP A 596 -14.95 6.98 -0.32
N ALA A 597 -14.43 6.16 0.59
CA ALA A 597 -13.07 6.32 1.12
C ALA A 597 -11.95 6.17 0.06
N GLY A 598 -12.26 5.71 -1.15
CA GLY A 598 -11.35 5.60 -2.30
C GLY A 598 -11.44 6.78 -3.28
N SER A 599 -12.34 7.72 -3.06
CA SER A 599 -12.55 8.88 -3.93
C SER A 599 -11.45 9.93 -3.76
N GLN A 600 -11.03 10.56 -4.86
CA GLN A 600 -10.09 11.68 -4.82
C GLN A 600 -10.85 13.00 -4.86
N LEU A 601 -10.46 13.94 -3.99
CA LEU A 601 -11.11 15.24 -3.87
C LEU A 601 -10.22 16.33 -4.49
N PHE A 602 -10.83 17.27 -5.23
CA PHE A 602 -10.13 18.44 -5.77
C PHE A 602 -10.99 19.70 -5.60
N PRO A 603 -10.62 20.63 -4.70
CA PRO A 603 -11.32 21.90 -4.53
C PRO A 603 -11.16 22.76 -5.77
N GLY A 604 -12.26 23.26 -6.32
CA GLY A 604 -12.27 24.16 -7.47
C GLY A 604 -13.14 25.39 -7.23
N LYS A 605 -13.04 26.38 -8.12
CA LYS A 605 -13.83 27.64 -8.02
C LYS A 605 -15.34 27.40 -8.07
N GLN A 606 -15.78 26.34 -8.76
CA GLN A 606 -17.19 26.03 -8.98
C GLN A 606 -17.79 25.08 -7.93
N GLY A 607 -16.97 24.52 -7.03
CA GLY A 607 -17.36 23.47 -6.09
C GLY A 607 -16.23 22.46 -5.88
N LEU A 608 -16.57 21.31 -5.34
CA LEU A 608 -15.63 20.23 -5.05
C LEU A 608 -15.74 19.14 -6.12
N TYR A 609 -14.67 18.87 -6.85
CA TYR A 609 -14.63 17.73 -7.75
C TYR A 609 -14.36 16.46 -6.95
N VAL A 610 -15.12 15.42 -7.26
CA VAL A 610 -14.93 14.05 -6.78
C VAL A 610 -14.56 13.20 -7.97
N VAL A 611 -13.34 12.69 -7.97
CA VAL A 611 -12.82 11.81 -9.00
C VAL A 611 -12.88 10.38 -8.47
N GLY A 612 -13.79 9.60 -9.04
CA GLY A 612 -13.89 8.16 -8.81
C GLY A 612 -13.08 7.36 -9.83
N ARG A 613 -13.40 6.08 -9.96
CA ARG A 613 -12.71 5.17 -10.89
C ARG A 613 -12.93 5.54 -12.36
N ASN A 614 -14.17 5.85 -12.73
CA ASN A 614 -14.58 5.99 -14.13
C ASN A 614 -15.54 7.18 -14.33
N GLU A 615 -15.71 8.00 -13.29
CA GLU A 615 -16.61 9.14 -13.28
C GLU A 615 -15.98 10.28 -12.50
N ILE A 616 -16.28 11.51 -12.94
CA ILE A 616 -15.97 12.74 -12.22
C ILE A 616 -17.28 13.46 -11.95
N LEU A 617 -17.51 13.79 -10.68
CA LEU A 617 -18.65 14.57 -10.21
C LEU A 617 -18.15 15.94 -9.73
N LEU A 618 -18.97 16.98 -9.93
CA LEU A 618 -18.82 18.28 -9.30
C LEU A 618 -19.91 18.43 -8.25
N LEU A 619 -19.50 18.54 -6.98
CA LEU A 619 -20.38 18.76 -5.85
C LEU A 619 -20.46 20.25 -5.52
N LYS A 620 -21.68 20.79 -5.49
CA LYS A 620 -21.98 22.10 -4.91
C LYS A 620 -22.68 21.87 -3.57
N ILE A 621 -21.99 22.21 -2.49
CA ILE A 621 -22.48 22.10 -1.11
C ILE A 621 -22.97 23.49 -0.71
N ARG A 622 -24.26 23.63 -0.43
CA ARG A 622 -24.87 24.90 0.00
C ARG A 622 -24.70 25.14 1.50
#